data_AF-A0A9P8MEW6-F1
#
_entry.id   AF-A0A9P8MEW6-F1
#
_cell.length_a   1.000
_cell.length_b   1.000
_cell.length_c   1.000
_cell.angle_alpha   90.00
_cell.angle_beta   90.00
_cell.angle_gamma   90.00
#
_symmetry.space_group_name_H-M   'P 1'
#
loop_
_entity.id
_entity.type
_entity.pdbx_description
1 polymer ?
#
loop_
_entity_poly.entity_id
_entity_poly.type
_entity_poly.pdbx_seq_one_letter_code
_entity_poly.pdbx_strand_id
1 'polypeptide(L)'
;MLFKTALGFAAIAAASAPITADDSAKALETRWGARISNNDFANIRFYAQHSAAAYCNIGVPPGQQITCGNNACPLVARNRVKVAASVTGDLTGAGAYVAIDTVRREIVVSIRGSNNIRNYITNLIFSWTDCNFTKQCQVHAGFAQAWDEIKVTVNRAITNARRRYPQYAIVFTGHSLGGAVATIGAANLRRSGLWVNLYTYGSPRVGNDWFASWFSNVQGGQWRVTHEDDPVPRLPPIFSGYRHITPEYWLSGGNGGNTYKTDYTTANIKVCEGIASTQCNAGRDVTDINAHLYYFGAIASCAPSSLQLRDADAQDDPLPKDLSERLADWSRKDQEFVKNENV
;
A
#
# COMPACT_ATOMS: atom_id res chain seq x y z
N MET A 1 15.22 73.07 -28.14
CA MET A 1 14.32 71.91 -28.37
C MET A 1 15.03 70.67 -27.86
N LEU A 2 14.53 70.13 -26.75
CA LEU A 2 15.15 69.13 -25.90
C LEU A 2 14.10 68.06 -25.54
N PHE A 3 14.62 66.87 -25.29
CA PHE A 3 14.02 65.68 -24.67
C PHE A 3 13.19 64.71 -25.51
N LYS A 4 13.86 63.59 -25.83
CA LYS A 4 13.31 62.26 -26.09
C LYS A 4 12.77 61.68 -24.78
N THR A 5 11.52 61.24 -24.76
CA THR A 5 10.92 60.45 -23.66
C THR A 5 11.07 58.96 -23.94
N ALA A 6 11.76 58.25 -23.05
CA ALA A 6 11.78 56.79 -22.98
C ALA A 6 10.61 56.32 -22.10
N LEU A 7 9.74 55.44 -22.61
CA LEU A 7 8.77 54.71 -21.79
C LEU A 7 9.47 53.48 -21.18
N GLY A 8 9.64 53.49 -19.87
CA GLY A 8 10.04 52.32 -19.09
C GLY A 8 8.80 51.49 -18.72
N PHE A 9 8.80 50.21 -19.10
CA PHE A 9 7.85 49.22 -18.57
C PHE A 9 8.29 48.83 -17.14
N ALA A 10 7.50 49.22 -16.14
CA ALA A 10 7.66 48.72 -14.77
C ALA A 10 7.04 47.30 -14.69
N ALA A 11 7.89 46.29 -14.60
CA ALA A 11 7.47 44.94 -14.25
C ALA A 11 7.13 44.91 -12.74
N ILE A 12 5.85 44.74 -12.41
CA ILE A 12 5.43 44.44 -11.04
C ILE A 12 5.76 42.98 -10.77
N ALA A 13 6.94 42.72 -10.21
CA ALA A 13 7.24 41.43 -9.62
C ALA A 13 6.41 41.31 -8.32
N ALA A 14 5.33 40.54 -8.35
CA ALA A 14 4.68 40.09 -7.12
C ALA A 14 5.67 39.17 -6.41
N ALA A 15 6.37 39.70 -5.41
CA ALA A 15 7.16 38.91 -4.49
C ALA A 15 6.21 37.97 -3.74
N SER A 16 6.23 36.69 -4.11
CA SER A 16 5.61 35.66 -3.29
C SER A 16 6.41 35.58 -1.99
N ALA A 17 5.74 35.76 -0.85
CA ALA A 17 6.37 35.58 0.44
C ALA A 17 6.93 34.14 0.52
N PRO A 18 8.12 33.95 1.13
CA PRO A 18 8.66 32.61 1.32
C PRO A 18 7.71 31.80 2.20
N ILE A 19 7.26 30.66 1.69
CA ILE A 19 6.45 29.69 2.43
C ILE A 19 7.29 29.23 3.62
N THR A 20 6.82 29.48 4.84
CA THR A 20 7.53 29.04 6.03
C THR A 20 7.34 27.54 6.25
N ALA A 21 8.20 26.92 7.05
CA ALA A 21 8.01 25.51 7.44
C ALA A 21 6.68 25.30 8.19
N ASP A 22 6.21 26.33 8.91
CA ASP A 22 4.93 26.33 9.63
C ASP A 22 3.74 26.45 8.67
N ASP A 23 3.85 27.23 7.59
CA ASP A 23 2.84 27.27 6.51
C ASP A 23 2.79 25.96 5.72
N SER A 24 3.93 25.28 5.56
CA SER A 24 4.01 23.95 4.93
C SER A 24 3.41 22.87 5.81
N ALA A 25 3.68 22.91 7.11
CA ALA A 25 3.10 22.00 8.11
C ALA A 25 1.58 22.21 8.22
N LYS A 26 1.11 23.46 8.28
CA LYS A 26 -0.33 23.77 8.24
C LYS A 26 -0.97 23.36 6.93
N ALA A 27 -0.33 23.56 5.77
CA ALA A 27 -0.84 23.07 4.49
C ALA A 27 -0.88 21.54 4.39
N LEU A 28 0.00 20.82 5.10
CA LEU A 28 -0.01 19.36 5.24
C LEU A 28 -1.12 18.89 6.21
N GLU A 29 -1.30 19.55 7.36
CA GLU A 29 -2.41 19.26 8.30
C GLU A 29 -3.79 19.57 7.69
N THR A 30 -3.91 20.66 6.91
CA THR A 30 -5.19 21.02 6.25
C THR A 30 -5.51 20.08 5.07
N ARG A 31 -4.54 19.31 4.57
CA ARG A 31 -4.76 18.35 3.48
C ARG A 31 -5.44 17.05 3.93
N TRP A 32 -5.36 16.69 5.21
CA TRP A 32 -5.63 15.32 5.66
C TRP A 32 -6.70 15.18 6.75
N GLY A 33 -7.10 16.29 7.41
CA GLY A 33 -8.37 16.37 8.16
C GLY A 33 -9.64 16.33 7.28
N ALA A 34 -9.49 16.10 5.98
CA ALA A 34 -10.56 16.12 4.98
C ALA A 34 -11.08 14.71 4.68
N ARG A 35 -12.41 14.57 4.57
CA ARG A 35 -13.06 13.37 4.01
C ARG A 35 -12.36 12.95 2.72
N ILE A 36 -12.16 11.65 2.53
CA ILE A 36 -11.56 11.11 1.30
C ILE A 36 -12.28 11.66 0.05
N SER A 37 -11.51 12.10 -0.94
CA SER A 37 -12.10 12.59 -2.20
C SER A 37 -12.74 11.44 -2.99
N ASN A 38 -13.77 11.74 -3.79
CA ASN A 38 -14.38 10.74 -4.68
C ASN A 38 -13.35 10.14 -5.66
N ASN A 39 -12.35 10.93 -6.07
CA ASN A 39 -11.29 10.48 -6.96
C ASN A 39 -10.34 9.49 -6.25
N ASP A 40 -9.89 9.80 -5.04
CA ASP A 40 -9.05 8.90 -4.25
C ASP A 40 -9.79 7.61 -3.95
N PHE A 41 -11.08 7.70 -3.60
CA PHE A 41 -11.92 6.52 -3.38
C PHE A 41 -12.04 5.65 -4.64
N ALA A 42 -12.26 6.25 -5.81
CA ALA A 42 -12.30 5.53 -7.08
C ALA A 42 -10.95 4.88 -7.42
N ASN A 43 -9.84 5.54 -7.12
CA ASN A 43 -8.48 5.03 -7.32
C ASN A 43 -8.19 3.85 -6.39
N ILE A 44 -8.51 4.00 -5.10
CA ILE A 44 -8.39 2.93 -4.11
C ILE A 44 -9.20 1.69 -4.55
N ARG A 45 -10.39 1.86 -5.11
CA ARG A 45 -11.16 0.71 -5.65
C ARG A 45 -10.52 0.11 -6.90
N PHE A 46 -9.95 0.94 -7.78
CA PHE A 46 -9.31 0.48 -8.99
C PHE A 46 -8.02 -0.32 -8.71
N TYR A 47 -7.13 0.17 -7.85
CA TYR A 47 -5.87 -0.53 -7.57
C TYR A 47 -6.05 -1.75 -6.66
N ALA A 48 -7.17 -1.86 -5.94
CA ALA A 48 -7.56 -3.11 -5.25
C ALA A 48 -7.70 -4.26 -6.27
N GLN A 49 -8.21 -3.95 -7.46
CA GLN A 49 -8.35 -4.92 -8.54
C GLN A 49 -7.02 -5.28 -9.21
N HIS A 50 -6.08 -4.34 -9.29
CA HIS A 50 -4.71 -4.67 -9.71
C HIS A 50 -4.04 -5.61 -8.71
N SER A 51 -4.16 -5.31 -7.41
CA SER A 51 -3.72 -6.18 -6.32
C SER A 51 -4.35 -7.57 -6.41
N ALA A 52 -5.65 -7.65 -6.73
CA ALA A 52 -6.33 -8.93 -6.95
C ALA A 52 -5.81 -9.68 -8.19
N ALA A 53 -5.58 -8.95 -9.30
CA ALA A 53 -5.05 -9.51 -10.53
C ALA A 53 -3.65 -10.12 -10.35
N ALA A 54 -2.86 -9.67 -9.36
CA ALA A 54 -1.54 -10.23 -9.08
C ALA A 54 -1.59 -11.72 -8.73
N TYR A 55 -2.71 -12.22 -8.19
CA TYR A 55 -2.86 -13.63 -7.86
C TYR A 55 -2.99 -14.57 -9.07
N CYS A 56 -3.29 -14.05 -10.26
CA CYS A 56 -3.49 -14.85 -11.48
C CYS A 56 -2.69 -14.40 -12.70
N ASN A 57 -2.00 -13.26 -12.64
CA ASN A 57 -1.29 -12.69 -13.80
C ASN A 57 0.25 -12.73 -13.67
N ILE A 58 0.79 -13.40 -12.65
CA ILE A 58 2.24 -13.69 -12.60
C ILE A 58 2.54 -14.86 -13.55
N GLY A 59 3.62 -14.72 -14.34
CA GLY A 59 3.98 -15.68 -15.39
C GLY A 59 3.29 -15.42 -16.73
N VAL A 60 2.35 -14.47 -16.80
CA VAL A 60 1.73 -14.05 -18.06
C VAL A 60 2.79 -13.38 -18.96
N PRO A 61 2.90 -13.77 -20.24
CA PRO A 61 3.88 -13.19 -21.16
C PRO A 61 3.64 -11.70 -21.46
N PRO A 62 4.71 -10.93 -21.74
CA PRO A 62 4.57 -9.55 -22.21
C PRO A 62 3.65 -9.41 -23.43
N GLY A 63 2.86 -8.34 -23.47
CA GLY A 63 1.91 -8.03 -24.54
C GLY A 63 0.51 -8.62 -24.33
N GLN A 64 0.37 -9.62 -23.45
CA GLN A 64 -0.92 -10.20 -23.09
C GLN A 64 -1.71 -9.29 -22.15
N GLN A 65 -3.04 -9.38 -22.23
CA GLN A 65 -3.94 -8.58 -21.40
C GLN A 65 -4.04 -9.18 -20.00
N ILE A 66 -4.15 -8.31 -19.00
CA ILE A 66 -4.55 -8.71 -17.64
C ILE A 66 -5.98 -9.22 -17.70
N THR A 67 -6.18 -10.43 -17.19
CA THR A 67 -7.51 -11.05 -17.05
C THR A 67 -7.68 -11.59 -15.64
N CYS A 68 -8.92 -11.62 -15.16
CA CYS A 68 -9.20 -12.19 -13.85
C CYS A 68 -10.44 -13.09 -13.89
N GLY A 69 -10.32 -14.25 -13.25
CA GLY A 69 -11.47 -15.06 -12.88
C GLY A 69 -12.30 -14.40 -11.77
N ASN A 70 -13.46 -14.97 -11.48
CA ASN A 70 -14.32 -14.59 -10.34
C ASN A 70 -14.69 -13.11 -10.25
N ASN A 71 -14.67 -12.41 -11.39
CA ASN A 71 -14.92 -10.96 -11.48
C ASN A 71 -14.02 -10.13 -10.53
N ALA A 72 -12.78 -10.57 -10.30
CA ALA A 72 -11.89 -9.92 -9.34
C ALA A 72 -11.33 -8.57 -9.84
N CYS A 73 -11.30 -8.33 -11.16
CA CYS A 73 -10.73 -7.10 -11.74
C CYS A 73 -11.49 -6.48 -12.94
N PRO A 74 -12.82 -6.27 -12.89
CA PRO A 74 -13.59 -5.77 -14.03
C PRO A 74 -13.19 -4.39 -14.55
N LEU A 75 -12.75 -3.48 -13.67
CA LEU A 75 -12.30 -2.13 -14.07
C LEU A 75 -10.94 -2.21 -14.77
N VAL A 76 -10.03 -3.06 -14.29
CA VAL A 76 -8.72 -3.29 -14.93
C VAL A 76 -8.90 -3.97 -16.29
N ALA A 77 -9.73 -5.02 -16.35
CA ALA A 77 -10.03 -5.74 -17.59
C ALA A 77 -10.65 -4.81 -18.66
N ARG A 78 -11.52 -3.88 -18.25
CA ARG A 78 -12.12 -2.88 -19.16
C ARG A 78 -11.08 -2.02 -19.87
N ASN A 79 -9.97 -1.70 -19.19
CA ASN A 79 -8.90 -0.89 -19.76
C ASN A 79 -7.98 -1.68 -20.71
N ARG A 80 -8.17 -3.00 -20.84
CA ARG A 80 -7.33 -3.90 -21.65
C ARG A 80 -5.84 -3.75 -21.32
N VAL A 81 -5.55 -3.60 -20.03
CA VAL A 81 -4.19 -3.38 -19.51
C VAL A 81 -3.28 -4.52 -19.96
N LYS A 82 -2.08 -4.21 -20.45
CA LYS A 82 -1.14 -5.21 -20.98
C LYS A 82 0.05 -5.43 -20.05
N VAL A 83 0.42 -6.68 -19.84
CA VAL A 83 1.64 -7.05 -19.12
C VAL A 83 2.86 -6.61 -19.93
N ALA A 84 3.80 -5.93 -19.28
CA ALA A 84 5.11 -5.58 -19.82
C ALA A 84 6.19 -6.57 -19.36
N ALA A 85 6.08 -7.06 -18.13
CA ALA A 85 6.94 -8.10 -17.58
C ALA A 85 6.24 -8.78 -16.40
N SER A 86 6.63 -10.01 -16.10
CA SER A 86 6.28 -10.70 -14.85
C SER A 86 7.50 -11.43 -14.30
N VAL A 87 7.52 -11.68 -13.00
CA VAL A 87 8.62 -12.34 -12.29
C VAL A 87 8.09 -13.04 -11.04
N THR A 88 8.69 -14.17 -10.72
CA THR A 88 8.56 -14.86 -9.44
C THR A 88 9.96 -15.05 -8.88
N GLY A 89 10.18 -14.70 -7.62
CA GLY A 89 11.40 -15.01 -6.89
C GLY A 89 11.39 -16.47 -6.43
N ASP A 90 12.49 -17.18 -6.67
CA ASP A 90 12.58 -18.62 -6.41
C ASP A 90 12.69 -18.96 -4.91
N LEU A 91 13.26 -18.05 -4.11
CA LEU A 91 13.51 -18.31 -2.69
C LEU A 91 12.32 -17.89 -1.82
N THR A 92 11.80 -16.68 -2.05
CA THR A 92 10.68 -16.13 -1.24
C THR A 92 9.31 -16.44 -1.84
N GLY A 93 9.24 -16.85 -3.11
CA GLY A 93 7.97 -16.97 -3.84
C GLY A 93 7.29 -15.63 -4.13
N ALA A 94 8.00 -14.50 -3.92
CA ALA A 94 7.49 -13.17 -4.21
C ALA A 94 7.19 -13.04 -5.70
N GLY A 95 5.98 -12.65 -6.06
CA GLY A 95 5.57 -12.56 -7.44
C GLY A 95 5.07 -11.17 -7.80
N ALA A 96 5.48 -10.67 -8.95
CA ALA A 96 5.07 -9.37 -9.44
C ALA A 96 4.83 -9.37 -10.95
N TYR A 97 3.93 -8.49 -11.40
CA TYR A 97 3.88 -8.06 -12.79
C TYR A 97 4.06 -6.55 -12.87
N VAL A 98 4.60 -6.12 -14.01
CA VAL A 98 4.60 -4.73 -14.46
C VAL A 98 3.69 -4.66 -15.67
N ALA A 99 2.76 -3.70 -15.69
CA ALA A 99 1.77 -3.57 -16.73
C ALA A 99 1.59 -2.12 -17.18
N ILE A 100 1.09 -1.94 -18.40
CA ILE A 100 0.86 -0.65 -19.03
C ILE A 100 -0.64 -0.46 -19.22
N ASP A 101 -1.18 0.55 -18.54
CA ASP A 101 -2.55 1.02 -18.75
C ASP A 101 -2.49 2.30 -19.59
N THR A 102 -2.88 2.19 -20.86
CA THR A 102 -2.89 3.33 -21.79
C THR A 102 -4.11 4.24 -21.61
N VAL A 103 -5.18 3.75 -20.95
CA VAL A 103 -6.38 4.53 -20.64
C VAL A 103 -6.08 5.50 -19.50
N ARG A 104 -5.46 4.99 -18.42
CA ARG A 104 -5.07 5.79 -17.25
C ARG A 104 -3.69 6.44 -17.38
N ARG A 105 -2.95 6.10 -18.44
CA ARG A 105 -1.60 6.60 -18.75
C ARG A 105 -0.63 6.33 -17.59
N GLU A 106 -0.51 5.06 -17.22
CA GLU A 106 0.29 4.63 -16.08
C GLU A 106 1.03 3.31 -16.32
N ILE A 107 2.11 3.15 -15.55
CA ILE A 107 2.91 1.94 -15.42
C ILE A 107 2.61 1.39 -14.03
N VAL A 108 1.89 0.28 -13.98
CA VAL A 108 1.45 -0.35 -12.72
C VAL A 108 2.36 -1.52 -12.40
N VAL A 109 2.93 -1.52 -11.20
CA VAL A 109 3.62 -2.66 -10.61
C VAL A 109 2.70 -3.25 -9.56
N SER A 110 2.25 -4.48 -9.77
CA SER A 110 1.41 -5.18 -8.81
C SER A 110 2.15 -6.38 -8.24
N ILE A 111 2.19 -6.47 -6.92
CA ILE A 111 2.90 -7.52 -6.20
C ILE A 111 1.90 -8.39 -5.45
N ARG A 112 2.00 -9.71 -5.64
CA ARG A 112 1.12 -10.70 -5.03
C ARG A 112 1.52 -10.91 -3.56
N GLY A 113 0.53 -11.07 -2.68
CA GLY A 113 0.76 -11.56 -1.33
C GLY A 113 1.05 -13.06 -1.26
N SER A 114 1.16 -13.59 -0.04
CA SER A 114 1.32 -15.02 0.20
C SER A 114 0.09 -15.80 -0.25
N ASN A 115 0.28 -16.99 -0.83
CA ASN A 115 -0.83 -17.92 -1.14
C ASN A 115 -1.32 -18.69 0.11
N ASN A 116 -0.60 -18.58 1.24
CA ASN A 116 -0.96 -19.17 2.52
C ASN A 116 -0.72 -18.14 3.63
N ILE A 117 -1.69 -17.24 3.81
CA ILE A 117 -1.59 -16.14 4.79
C ILE A 117 -1.67 -16.65 6.23
N ARG A 118 -2.40 -17.74 6.50
CA ARG A 118 -2.44 -18.34 7.84
C ARG A 118 -1.07 -18.81 8.27
N ASN A 119 -0.38 -19.57 7.40
CA ASN A 119 0.98 -20.04 7.67
C ASN A 119 1.97 -18.89 7.86
N TYR A 120 1.74 -17.76 7.18
CA TYR A 120 2.53 -16.55 7.40
C TYR A 120 2.30 -15.96 8.81
N ILE A 121 1.05 -15.92 9.29
CA ILE A 121 0.69 -15.40 10.62
C ILE A 121 1.03 -16.39 11.75
N THR A 122 1.08 -17.70 11.49
CA THR A 122 1.53 -18.67 12.49
C THR A 122 3.05 -18.63 12.68
N ASN A 123 3.82 -18.43 11.60
CA ASN A 123 5.30 -18.41 11.59
C ASN A 123 5.90 -17.00 11.70
N LEU A 124 5.29 -16.10 12.46
CA LEU A 124 5.75 -14.72 12.56
C LEU A 124 7.20 -14.65 13.06
N ILE A 125 8.09 -14.25 12.16
CA ILE A 125 9.50 -13.96 12.45
C ILE A 125 9.70 -12.47 12.20
N PHE A 126 9.88 -11.70 13.28
CA PHE A 126 10.12 -10.26 13.21
C PHE A 126 11.61 -9.99 13.21
N SER A 127 12.22 -10.05 12.02
CA SER A 127 13.65 -9.81 11.84
C SER A 127 13.89 -8.50 11.12
N TRP A 128 14.86 -7.73 11.61
CA TRP A 128 15.27 -6.46 11.03
C TRP A 128 16.43 -6.65 10.04
N THR A 129 16.45 -5.81 9.02
CA THR A 129 17.64 -5.56 8.21
C THR A 129 17.79 -4.05 7.99
N ASP A 130 19.04 -3.60 7.91
CA ASP A 130 19.32 -2.18 7.68
C ASP A 130 18.95 -1.77 6.25
N CYS A 131 18.46 -0.55 6.09
CA CYS A 131 18.18 0.06 4.79
C CYS A 131 18.94 1.38 4.62
N ASN A 132 19.06 1.83 3.37
CA ASN A 132 19.81 3.04 3.01
C ASN A 132 18.90 4.19 2.52
N PHE A 133 17.60 4.16 2.89
CA PHE A 133 16.66 5.22 2.53
C PHE A 133 16.85 6.49 3.35
N THR A 134 17.15 6.33 4.64
CA THR A 134 17.48 7.39 5.60
C THR A 134 18.47 6.87 6.65
N LYS A 135 18.97 7.73 7.54
CA LYS A 135 19.81 7.31 8.68
C LYS A 135 18.99 6.44 9.65
N GLN A 136 19.64 5.44 10.25
CA GLN A 136 19.02 4.49 11.21
C GLN A 136 17.81 3.74 10.64
N CYS A 137 17.71 3.66 9.32
CA CYS A 137 16.63 2.98 8.62
C CYS A 137 16.74 1.48 8.82
N GLN A 138 15.65 0.86 9.29
CA GLN A 138 15.50 -0.58 9.32
C GLN A 138 14.15 -0.98 8.73
N VAL A 139 14.14 -2.09 7.99
CA VAL A 139 12.94 -2.71 7.42
C VAL A 139 12.90 -4.19 7.77
N HIS A 140 11.73 -4.80 7.64
CA HIS A 140 11.57 -6.23 7.84
C HIS A 140 12.44 -7.02 6.84
N ALA A 141 13.33 -7.87 7.34
CA ALA A 141 14.32 -8.61 6.54
C ALA A 141 13.67 -9.45 5.44
N GLY A 142 12.59 -10.17 5.75
CA GLY A 142 11.89 -11.00 4.76
C GLY A 142 11.24 -10.18 3.63
N PHE A 143 10.79 -8.95 3.91
CA PHE A 143 10.18 -8.09 2.88
C PHE A 143 11.27 -7.49 1.98
N ALA A 144 12.40 -7.10 2.59
CA ALA A 144 13.57 -6.63 1.85
C ALA A 144 14.11 -7.71 0.92
N GLN A 145 14.26 -8.94 1.41
CA GLN A 145 14.69 -10.09 0.60
C GLN A 145 13.72 -10.38 -0.55
N ALA A 146 12.41 -10.39 -0.28
CA ALA A 146 11.38 -10.59 -1.29
C ALA A 146 11.44 -9.52 -2.40
N TRP A 147 11.67 -8.25 -2.04
CA TRP A 147 11.90 -7.20 -3.04
C TRP A 147 13.20 -7.43 -3.82
N ASP A 148 14.27 -7.79 -3.12
CA ASP A 148 15.59 -7.98 -3.72
C ASP A 148 15.63 -9.06 -4.81
N GLU A 149 14.81 -10.10 -4.69
CA GLU A 149 14.66 -11.14 -5.73
C GLU A 149 14.01 -10.62 -7.01
N ILE A 150 13.00 -9.76 -6.89
CA ILE A 150 12.20 -9.32 -8.04
C ILE A 150 12.66 -7.97 -8.63
N LYS A 151 13.46 -7.19 -7.88
CA LYS A 151 13.80 -5.79 -8.21
C LYS A 151 14.44 -5.63 -9.59
N VAL A 152 15.29 -6.57 -10.02
CA VAL A 152 16.00 -6.46 -11.31
C VAL A 152 15.01 -6.48 -12.48
N THR A 153 14.10 -7.45 -12.50
CA THR A 153 13.10 -7.57 -13.57
C THR A 153 12.11 -6.42 -13.54
N VAL A 154 11.63 -6.05 -12.34
CA VAL A 154 10.69 -4.94 -12.15
C VAL A 154 11.31 -3.61 -12.59
N ASN A 155 12.51 -3.26 -12.10
CA ASN A 155 13.17 -2.00 -12.43
C ASN A 155 13.52 -1.89 -13.92
N ARG A 156 13.93 -3.00 -14.55
CA ARG A 156 14.18 -3.05 -16.00
C ARG A 156 12.90 -2.80 -16.78
N ALA A 157 11.79 -3.43 -16.39
CA ALA A 157 10.50 -3.24 -17.05
C ALA A 157 9.99 -1.80 -16.91
N ILE A 158 10.09 -1.20 -15.72
CA ILE A 158 9.75 0.21 -15.50
C ILE A 158 10.63 1.12 -16.36
N THR A 159 11.94 0.89 -16.38
CA THR A 159 12.88 1.69 -17.19
C THR A 159 12.51 1.65 -18.68
N ASN A 160 12.24 0.46 -19.21
CA ASN A 160 11.84 0.29 -20.61
C ASN A 160 10.48 0.94 -20.90
N ALA A 161 9.51 0.76 -20.00
CA ALA A 161 8.20 1.37 -20.11
C ALA A 161 8.28 2.90 -20.10
N ARG A 162 9.08 3.50 -19.22
CA ARG A 162 9.28 4.96 -19.16
C ARG A 162 9.97 5.54 -20.38
N ARG A 163 10.89 4.80 -21.01
CA ARG A 163 11.49 5.22 -22.29
C ARG A 163 10.42 5.35 -23.38
N ARG A 164 9.43 4.46 -23.38
CA ARG A 164 8.33 4.46 -24.35
C ARG A 164 7.19 5.42 -23.97
N TYR A 165 6.95 5.59 -22.68
CA TYR A 165 5.84 6.36 -22.12
C TYR A 165 6.35 7.33 -21.02
N PRO A 166 7.11 8.37 -21.37
CA PRO A 166 7.82 9.21 -20.40
C PRO A 166 6.89 10.02 -19.48
N GLN A 167 5.66 10.26 -19.91
CA GLN A 167 4.65 11.01 -19.16
C GLN A 167 3.73 10.11 -18.31
N TYR A 168 3.92 8.79 -18.33
CA TYR A 168 3.04 7.89 -17.59
C TYR A 168 3.39 7.87 -16.11
N ALA A 169 2.37 7.90 -15.26
CA ALA A 169 2.55 7.78 -13.81
C ALA A 169 3.10 6.39 -13.45
N ILE A 170 3.86 6.29 -12.36
CA ILE A 170 4.31 5.00 -11.81
C ILE A 170 3.46 4.71 -10.58
N VAL A 171 2.83 3.54 -10.57
CA VAL A 171 1.99 3.09 -9.46
C VAL A 171 2.50 1.75 -8.96
N PHE A 172 2.70 1.64 -7.66
CA PHE A 172 2.93 0.39 -6.97
C PHE A 172 1.67 -0.01 -6.22
N THR A 173 1.31 -1.28 -6.29
CA THR A 173 0.20 -1.81 -5.52
C THR A 173 0.43 -3.24 -5.07
N GLY A 174 -0.19 -3.61 -3.96
CA GLY A 174 -0.12 -4.96 -3.44
C GLY A 174 -1.06 -5.18 -2.28
N HIS A 175 -1.50 -6.43 -2.17
CA HIS A 175 -2.32 -6.91 -1.07
C HIS A 175 -1.47 -7.75 -0.11
N SER A 176 -1.76 -7.68 1.19
CA SER A 176 -1.10 -8.50 2.22
C SER A 176 0.43 -8.28 2.22
N LEU A 177 1.21 -9.37 2.28
CA LEU A 177 2.67 -9.36 2.07
C LEU A 177 3.09 -8.57 0.82
N GLY A 178 2.31 -8.64 -0.26
CA GLY A 178 2.57 -7.91 -1.50
C GLY A 178 2.53 -6.40 -1.30
N GLY A 179 1.70 -5.90 -0.38
CA GLY A 179 1.67 -4.48 0.01
C GLY A 179 2.96 -4.04 0.70
N ALA A 180 3.53 -4.89 1.54
CA ALA A 180 4.81 -4.61 2.20
C ALA A 180 5.98 -4.55 1.21
N VAL A 181 6.06 -5.54 0.31
CA VAL A 181 7.07 -5.57 -0.76
C VAL A 181 6.87 -4.40 -1.72
N ALA A 182 5.62 -4.02 -2.04
CA ALA A 182 5.32 -2.86 -2.87
C ALA A 182 5.77 -1.55 -2.23
N THR A 183 5.67 -1.45 -0.90
CA THR A 183 6.16 -0.29 -0.14
C THR A 183 7.68 -0.14 -0.27
N ILE A 184 8.46 -1.24 -0.13
CA ILE A 184 9.92 -1.23 -0.33
C ILE A 184 10.28 -0.92 -1.79
N GLY A 185 9.55 -1.49 -2.75
CA GLY A 185 9.77 -1.20 -4.17
C GLY A 185 9.53 0.27 -4.53
N ALA A 186 8.43 0.84 -4.03
CA ALA A 186 8.15 2.27 -4.17
C ALA A 186 9.23 3.13 -3.49
N ALA A 187 9.71 2.73 -2.31
CA ALA A 187 10.77 3.44 -1.57
C ALA A 187 12.05 3.58 -2.41
N ASN A 188 12.49 2.49 -3.06
CA ASN A 188 13.66 2.50 -3.93
C ASN A 188 13.56 3.53 -5.06
N LEU A 189 12.40 3.60 -5.71
CA LEU A 189 12.19 4.53 -6.81
C LEU A 189 12.02 5.98 -6.33
N ARG A 190 11.29 6.21 -5.23
CA ARG A 190 11.18 7.55 -4.62
C ARG A 190 12.55 8.07 -4.17
N ARG A 191 13.39 7.21 -3.59
CA ARG A 191 14.77 7.54 -3.20
C ARG A 191 15.65 7.99 -4.37
N SER A 192 15.35 7.51 -5.59
CA SER A 192 16.02 7.93 -6.84
C SER A 192 15.41 9.20 -7.47
N GLY A 193 14.48 9.88 -6.79
CA GLY A 193 13.87 11.12 -7.25
C GLY A 193 12.67 10.94 -8.19
N LEU A 194 12.09 9.74 -8.26
CA LEU A 194 10.87 9.50 -9.04
C LEU A 194 9.62 9.73 -8.20
N TRP A 195 8.59 10.32 -8.80
CA TRP A 195 7.26 10.35 -8.20
C TRP A 195 6.59 8.99 -8.39
N VAL A 196 6.28 8.30 -7.28
CA VAL A 196 5.62 6.98 -7.31
C VAL A 196 4.42 7.00 -6.37
N ASN A 197 3.26 6.61 -6.91
CA ASN A 197 2.05 6.41 -6.12
C ASN A 197 2.02 4.99 -5.56
N LEU A 198 1.62 4.82 -4.29
CA LEU A 198 1.54 3.53 -3.62
C LEU A 198 0.13 3.27 -3.11
N TYR A 199 -0.46 2.14 -3.48
CA TYR A 199 -1.76 1.68 -2.98
C TYR A 199 -1.62 0.28 -2.36
N THR A 200 -1.80 0.17 -1.06
CA THR A 200 -1.69 -1.12 -0.37
C THR A 200 -2.98 -1.50 0.33
N TYR A 201 -3.24 -2.80 0.42
CA TYR A 201 -4.45 -3.37 0.99
C TYR A 201 -4.07 -4.44 1.99
N GLY A 202 -4.46 -4.31 3.25
CA GLY A 202 -4.10 -5.30 4.28
C GLY A 202 -2.59 -5.42 4.50
N SER A 203 -1.82 -4.37 4.23
CA SER A 203 -0.35 -4.44 4.35
C SER A 203 0.07 -4.49 5.81
N PRO A 204 1.02 -5.37 6.19
CA PRO A 204 1.69 -5.29 7.48
C PRO A 204 2.59 -4.04 7.56
N ARG A 205 3.04 -3.71 8.78
CA ARG A 205 4.07 -2.68 9.04
C ARG A 205 5.39 -3.12 8.43
N VAL A 206 6.09 -2.20 7.79
CA VAL A 206 7.23 -2.53 6.89
C VAL A 206 8.58 -2.22 7.51
N GLY A 207 8.67 -1.16 8.31
CA GLY A 207 9.93 -0.69 8.85
C GLY A 207 9.78 0.04 10.17
N ASN A 208 10.89 0.57 10.66
CA ASN A 208 10.93 1.34 11.90
C ASN A 208 10.39 2.77 11.70
N ASP A 209 10.40 3.55 12.78
CA ASP A 209 10.03 4.96 12.82
C ASP A 209 10.78 5.82 11.81
N TRP A 210 12.09 5.61 11.64
CA TRP A 210 12.91 6.32 10.65
C TRP A 210 12.44 6.04 9.22
N PHE A 211 12.23 4.78 8.88
CA PHE A 211 11.71 4.38 7.57
C PHE A 211 10.31 4.95 7.33
N ALA A 212 9.38 4.75 8.26
CA ALA A 212 7.99 5.17 8.12
C ALA A 212 7.85 6.69 7.99
N SER A 213 8.60 7.44 8.80
CA SER A 213 8.64 8.91 8.73
C SER A 213 9.22 9.40 7.42
N TRP A 214 10.35 8.84 6.99
CA TRP A 214 10.96 9.21 5.71
C TRP A 214 10.03 8.89 4.53
N PHE A 215 9.45 7.69 4.49
CA PHE A 215 8.58 7.29 3.38
C PHE A 215 7.34 8.18 3.28
N SER A 216 6.78 8.59 4.43
CA SER A 216 5.59 9.44 4.47
C SER A 216 5.84 10.89 4.06
N ASN A 217 7.10 11.33 4.04
CA ASN A 217 7.48 12.69 3.67
C ASN A 217 8.17 12.79 2.30
N VAL A 218 8.76 11.71 1.79
CA VAL A 218 9.39 11.70 0.47
C VAL A 218 8.30 11.74 -0.64
N GLN A 219 8.58 12.49 -1.71
CA GLN A 219 7.62 12.77 -2.78
C GLN A 219 6.91 11.52 -3.34
N GLY A 220 5.59 11.59 -3.47
CA GLY A 220 4.72 10.53 -3.97
C GLY A 220 3.42 10.44 -3.20
N GLY A 221 2.36 9.89 -3.82
CA GLY A 221 1.09 9.65 -3.13
C GLY A 221 1.05 8.28 -2.45
N GLN A 222 0.41 8.15 -1.30
CA GLN A 222 0.30 6.87 -0.60
C GLN A 222 -1.08 6.66 0.03
N TRP A 223 -1.62 5.47 -0.19
CA TRP A 223 -2.94 5.06 0.27
C TRP A 223 -2.83 3.66 0.86
N ARG A 224 -2.66 3.60 2.18
CA ARG A 224 -2.67 2.36 2.95
C ARG A 224 -4.10 2.06 3.38
N VAL A 225 -4.71 1.02 2.82
CA VAL A 225 -6.10 0.66 3.05
C VAL A 225 -6.17 -0.54 3.99
N THR A 226 -6.97 -0.40 5.05
CA THR A 226 -7.22 -1.44 6.06
C THR A 226 -8.72 -1.75 6.09
N HIS A 227 -9.12 -2.96 6.44
CA HIS A 227 -10.51 -3.38 6.39
C HIS A 227 -10.95 -3.96 7.73
N GLU A 228 -11.95 -3.32 8.36
CA GLU A 228 -12.59 -3.76 9.60
C GLU A 228 -11.55 -4.30 10.61
N ASP A 229 -11.69 -5.58 10.96
CA ASP A 229 -10.91 -6.27 11.98
C ASP A 229 -9.78 -7.15 11.39
N ASP A 230 -9.28 -6.81 10.19
CA ASP A 230 -8.11 -7.47 9.60
C ASP A 230 -6.90 -7.40 10.55
N PRO A 231 -6.34 -8.54 10.98
CA PRO A 231 -5.20 -8.58 11.89
C PRO A 231 -3.84 -8.30 11.22
N VAL A 232 -3.71 -8.43 9.89
CA VAL A 232 -2.41 -8.32 9.21
C VAL A 232 -1.79 -6.93 9.31
N PRO A 233 -2.54 -5.81 9.16
CA PRO A 233 -2.00 -4.48 9.38
C PRO A 233 -1.61 -4.19 10.84
N ARG A 234 -1.93 -5.08 11.78
CA ARG A 234 -1.51 -4.94 13.18
C ARG A 234 -0.17 -5.62 13.45
N LEU A 235 0.47 -6.16 12.42
CA LEU A 235 1.73 -6.88 12.51
C LEU A 235 2.82 -6.26 11.63
N PRO A 236 4.10 -6.38 12.00
CA PRO A 236 4.57 -6.71 13.36
C PRO A 236 4.13 -5.65 14.41
N PRO A 237 4.07 -5.97 15.71
CA PRO A 237 3.54 -5.06 16.74
C PRO A 237 4.29 -3.73 16.86
N ILE A 238 3.58 -2.64 17.19
CA ILE A 238 4.15 -1.29 17.44
C ILE A 238 5.20 -1.34 18.56
N PHE A 239 4.93 -2.04 19.67
CA PHE A 239 5.88 -2.13 20.79
C PHE A 239 7.21 -2.81 20.41
N SER A 240 7.29 -3.48 19.26
CA SER A 240 8.51 -4.07 18.71
C SER A 240 9.30 -3.13 17.78
N GLY A 241 8.90 -1.85 17.70
CA GLY A 241 9.59 -0.80 16.94
C GLY A 241 9.10 -0.62 15.50
N TYR A 242 8.18 -1.47 15.02
CA TYR A 242 7.59 -1.34 13.70
C TYR A 242 6.56 -0.22 13.64
N ARG A 243 6.53 0.50 12.52
CA ARG A 243 5.64 1.63 12.27
C ARG A 243 4.99 1.52 10.89
N HIS A 244 3.84 2.16 10.76
CA HIS A 244 3.14 2.30 9.49
C HIS A 244 3.51 3.61 8.80
N ILE A 245 3.41 3.62 7.48
CA ILE A 245 3.31 4.87 6.72
C ILE A 245 1.94 5.53 6.97
N THR A 246 1.85 6.85 6.86
CA THR A 246 0.64 7.65 7.13
C THR A 246 0.15 8.39 5.87
N PRO A 247 -1.17 8.51 5.60
CA PRO A 247 -2.30 8.10 6.43
C PRO A 247 -2.81 6.68 6.16
N GLU A 248 -3.65 6.20 7.06
CA GLU A 248 -4.54 5.04 6.91
C GLU A 248 -5.88 5.46 6.31
N TYR A 249 -6.41 4.65 5.39
CA TYR A 249 -7.78 4.72 4.90
C TYR A 249 -8.52 3.46 5.35
N TRP A 250 -9.18 3.53 6.50
CA TRP A 250 -9.83 2.39 7.13
C TRP A 250 -11.28 2.24 6.65
N LEU A 251 -11.59 1.08 6.08
CA LEU A 251 -12.95 0.66 5.74
C LEU A 251 -13.64 0.24 7.06
N SER A 252 -14.54 1.09 7.56
CA SER A 252 -15.06 1.04 8.95
C SER A 252 -16.60 1.01 9.03
N GLY A 253 -17.24 0.39 8.03
CA GLY A 253 -18.69 0.43 7.79
C GLY A 253 -19.43 -0.87 8.05
N GLY A 254 -18.76 -1.92 8.54
CA GLY A 254 -19.32 -3.24 8.82
C GLY A 254 -19.95 -3.39 10.20
N ASN A 255 -20.08 -2.31 10.99
CA ASN A 255 -20.51 -2.32 12.39
C ASN A 255 -19.76 -3.37 13.24
N GLY A 256 -18.46 -3.58 12.97
CA GLY A 256 -17.63 -4.54 13.71
C GLY A 256 -18.04 -6.02 13.55
N GLY A 257 -18.77 -6.39 12.49
CA GLY A 257 -19.24 -7.76 12.32
C GLY A 257 -19.44 -8.27 10.88
N ASN A 258 -19.53 -7.40 9.86
CA ASN A 258 -19.61 -7.87 8.47
C ASN A 258 -18.25 -7.87 7.77
N THR A 259 -17.44 -8.89 8.06
CA THR A 259 -16.14 -9.13 7.42
C THR A 259 -16.18 -9.35 5.90
N TYR A 260 -17.38 -9.53 5.33
CA TYR A 260 -17.60 -9.76 3.91
C TYR A 260 -18.13 -8.51 3.19
N LYS A 261 -18.25 -7.37 3.89
CA LYS A 261 -18.72 -6.13 3.29
C LYS A 261 -17.78 -5.69 2.17
N THR A 262 -18.34 -5.35 1.02
CA THR A 262 -17.58 -4.92 -0.17
C THR A 262 -18.14 -3.65 -0.82
N ASP A 263 -19.37 -3.30 -0.50
CA ASP A 263 -20.13 -2.12 -0.95
C ASP A 263 -19.84 -0.88 -0.11
N TYR A 264 -18.56 -0.60 0.15
CA TYR A 264 -18.15 0.62 0.84
C TYR A 264 -18.43 1.87 -0.01
N THR A 265 -18.66 2.99 0.68
CA THR A 265 -18.75 4.34 0.12
C THR A 265 -17.74 5.26 0.81
N THR A 266 -17.57 6.49 0.32
CA THR A 266 -16.70 7.50 0.96
C THR A 266 -17.11 7.79 2.40
N ALA A 267 -18.38 7.63 2.76
CA ALA A 267 -18.89 7.83 4.11
C ALA A 267 -18.42 6.75 5.10
N ASN A 268 -17.96 5.60 4.62
CA ASN A 268 -17.47 4.50 5.46
C ASN A 268 -15.95 4.55 5.68
N ILE A 269 -15.25 5.50 5.07
CA ILE A 269 -13.80 5.62 5.16
C ILE A 269 -13.43 6.53 6.30
N LYS A 270 -12.80 5.97 7.33
CA LYS A 270 -12.14 6.76 8.38
C LYS A 270 -10.67 6.94 8.01
N VAL A 271 -10.21 8.18 8.00
CA VAL A 271 -8.80 8.50 7.79
C VAL A 271 -8.12 8.63 9.14
N CYS A 272 -7.03 7.90 9.36
CA CYS A 272 -6.23 8.01 10.58
C CYS A 272 -4.78 8.35 10.23
N GLU A 273 -4.26 9.36 10.90
CA GLU A 273 -2.89 9.83 10.72
C GLU A 273 -1.99 9.35 11.85
N GLY A 274 -0.68 9.41 11.59
CA GLY A 274 0.37 9.04 12.53
C GLY A 274 0.98 7.68 12.20
N ILE A 275 2.30 7.58 12.36
CA ILE A 275 3.07 6.37 12.04
C ILE A 275 2.87 5.25 13.08
N ALA A 276 2.35 5.59 14.26
CA ALA A 276 2.02 4.68 15.36
C ALA A 276 0.51 4.71 15.72
N SER A 277 -0.34 5.25 14.85
CA SER A 277 -1.76 5.46 15.15
C SER A 277 -2.51 4.19 15.53
N THR A 278 -3.24 4.23 16.64
CA THR A 278 -4.19 3.20 17.08
C THR A 278 -5.64 3.67 16.97
N GLN A 279 -5.92 4.75 16.24
CA GLN A 279 -7.28 5.32 16.13
C GLN A 279 -8.20 4.59 15.12
N CYS A 280 -7.63 3.73 14.27
CA CYS A 280 -8.32 2.94 13.24
C CYS A 280 -8.08 1.43 13.45
N ASN A 281 -7.63 0.67 12.43
CA ASN A 281 -7.54 -0.79 12.49
C ASN A 281 -6.66 -1.31 13.64
N ALA A 282 -5.60 -0.59 14.01
CA ALA A 282 -4.72 -1.00 15.11
C ALA A 282 -5.33 -0.81 16.52
N GLY A 283 -6.45 -0.10 16.66
CA GLY A 283 -7.18 0.06 17.93
C GLY A 283 -8.27 -1.00 18.16
N ARG A 284 -8.19 -2.12 17.44
CA ARG A 284 -9.19 -3.18 17.47
C ARG A 284 -8.61 -4.39 18.20
N ASP A 285 -9.38 -4.92 19.14
CA ASP A 285 -8.99 -6.10 19.93
C ASP A 285 -9.55 -7.41 19.35
N VAL A 286 -10.54 -7.32 18.45
CA VAL A 286 -11.11 -8.45 17.71
C VAL A 286 -10.26 -8.72 16.48
N THR A 287 -9.97 -9.99 16.20
CA THR A 287 -9.20 -10.42 15.03
C THR A 287 -10.09 -11.24 14.11
N ASP A 288 -10.25 -10.82 12.86
CA ASP A 288 -10.94 -11.62 11.84
C ASP A 288 -10.06 -11.75 10.60
N ILE A 289 -9.52 -12.95 10.38
CA ILE A 289 -8.68 -13.22 9.22
C ILE A 289 -9.47 -13.20 7.90
N ASN A 290 -10.78 -13.38 7.93
CA ASN A 290 -11.60 -13.24 6.74
C ASN A 290 -11.60 -11.78 6.28
N ALA A 291 -11.48 -10.79 7.17
CA ALA A 291 -11.49 -9.38 6.82
C ALA A 291 -10.30 -9.04 5.91
N HIS A 292 -9.21 -9.78 6.06
CA HIS A 292 -8.04 -9.69 5.21
C HIS A 292 -8.31 -10.07 3.75
N LEU A 293 -9.34 -10.86 3.46
CA LEU A 293 -9.64 -11.31 2.09
C LEU A 293 -10.60 -10.40 1.32
N TYR A 294 -11.14 -9.35 1.96
CA TYR A 294 -12.15 -8.49 1.37
C TYR A 294 -11.72 -7.02 1.36
N TYR A 295 -11.48 -6.50 0.16
CA TYR A 295 -11.13 -5.10 -0.09
C TYR A 295 -11.86 -4.64 -1.35
N PHE A 296 -13.10 -4.16 -1.18
CA PHE A 296 -14.06 -3.82 -2.26
C PHE A 296 -14.49 -4.99 -3.16
N GLY A 297 -14.13 -6.20 -2.75
CA GLY A 297 -14.33 -7.47 -3.44
C GLY A 297 -13.44 -8.53 -2.79
N ALA A 298 -13.63 -9.79 -3.15
CA ALA A 298 -12.74 -10.87 -2.71
C ALA A 298 -11.36 -10.71 -3.39
N ILE A 299 -10.42 -10.04 -2.71
CA ILE A 299 -9.16 -9.56 -3.30
C ILE A 299 -8.21 -10.70 -3.67
N ALA A 300 -8.38 -11.87 -3.04
CA ALA A 300 -7.59 -13.07 -3.30
C ALA A 300 -8.27 -14.06 -4.27
N SER A 301 -9.50 -13.78 -4.72
CA SER A 301 -10.35 -14.76 -5.44
C SER A 301 -9.80 -15.21 -6.80
N CYS A 302 -8.82 -14.50 -7.36
CA CYS A 302 -8.21 -14.89 -8.63
C CYS A 302 -7.12 -15.97 -8.48
N ALA A 303 -6.68 -16.29 -7.26
CA ALA A 303 -5.62 -17.27 -7.05
C ALA A 303 -5.99 -18.65 -7.65
N PRO A 304 -5.05 -19.35 -8.31
CA PRO A 304 -5.31 -20.64 -8.97
C PRO A 304 -5.66 -21.78 -8.01
N SER A 305 -5.31 -21.62 -6.73
CA SER A 305 -5.90 -22.36 -5.61
C SER A 305 -6.66 -21.38 -4.74
N SER A 306 -7.73 -21.83 -4.06
CA SER A 306 -8.29 -21.04 -2.96
C SER A 306 -7.12 -20.69 -2.05
N LEU A 307 -6.85 -19.39 -1.85
CA LEU A 307 -5.85 -18.94 -0.89
C LEU A 307 -6.11 -19.76 0.37
N GLN A 308 -5.11 -20.53 0.83
CA GLN A 308 -5.34 -21.53 1.87
C GLN A 308 -5.65 -20.81 3.19
N LEU A 309 -6.91 -20.44 3.35
CA LEU A 309 -7.57 -20.34 4.64
C LEU A 309 -8.20 -21.70 5.02
N ARG A 310 -8.11 -22.73 4.17
CA ARG A 310 -8.88 -23.97 4.30
C ARG A 310 -7.98 -25.18 4.51
N ASP A 311 -8.19 -25.87 5.63
CA ASP A 311 -8.38 -27.33 5.58
C ASP A 311 -9.75 -27.60 4.94
N ALA A 312 -9.88 -28.69 4.18
CA ALA A 312 -10.90 -28.83 3.15
C ALA A 312 -12.38 -28.78 3.61
N ASP A 313 -12.68 -28.87 4.91
CA ASP A 313 -14.00 -29.32 5.40
C ASP A 313 -14.79 -28.35 6.30
N ALA A 314 -14.36 -27.10 6.51
CA ALA A 314 -15.13 -26.14 7.32
C ALA A 314 -15.30 -24.78 6.64
N GLN A 315 -16.56 -24.44 6.34
CA GLN A 315 -17.01 -23.08 6.11
C GLN A 315 -17.06 -22.43 7.50
N ASP A 316 -16.21 -21.44 7.77
CA ASP A 316 -15.96 -20.83 9.10
C ASP A 316 -14.99 -21.57 10.04
N ASP A 317 -13.77 -21.84 9.60
CA ASP A 317 -12.71 -22.21 10.55
C ASP A 317 -11.97 -20.95 11.05
N PRO A 318 -12.10 -20.52 12.32
CA PRO A 318 -11.37 -19.38 12.86
C PRO A 318 -9.85 -19.63 12.90
N LEU A 319 -9.03 -18.58 13.09
CA LEU A 319 -7.62 -18.80 13.46
C LEU A 319 -7.55 -19.71 14.70
N PRO A 320 -6.50 -20.55 14.84
CA PRO A 320 -6.27 -21.27 16.09
C PRO A 320 -6.45 -20.35 17.29
N LYS A 321 -7.20 -20.80 18.30
CA LYS A 321 -7.65 -19.95 19.42
C LYS A 321 -6.48 -19.26 20.13
N ASP A 322 -5.38 -19.99 20.31
CA ASP A 322 -4.12 -19.49 20.88
C ASP A 322 -3.50 -18.36 20.04
N LEU A 323 -3.54 -18.48 18.71
CA LEU A 323 -3.06 -17.46 17.80
C LEU A 323 -3.96 -16.22 17.83
N SER A 324 -5.28 -16.39 17.80
CA SER A 324 -6.22 -15.27 17.88
C SER A 324 -6.07 -14.50 19.21
N GLU A 325 -5.97 -15.22 20.34
CA GLU A 325 -5.72 -14.61 21.66
C GLU A 325 -4.39 -13.87 21.70
N ARG A 326 -3.32 -14.44 21.12
CA ARG A 326 -2.01 -13.79 21.03
C ARG A 326 -2.03 -12.50 20.20
N LEU A 327 -2.72 -12.51 19.06
CA LEU A 327 -2.86 -11.32 18.21
C LEU A 327 -3.69 -10.22 18.88
N ALA A 328 -4.75 -10.59 19.60
CA ALA A 328 -5.54 -9.67 20.41
C ALA A 328 -4.70 -9.07 21.57
N ASP A 329 -3.89 -9.90 22.24
CA ASP A 329 -2.97 -9.44 23.29
C ASP A 329 -1.95 -8.42 22.77
N TRP A 330 -1.32 -8.69 21.62
CA TRP A 330 -0.40 -7.73 21.01
C TRP A 330 -1.09 -6.43 20.59
N SER A 331 -2.34 -6.50 20.10
CA SER A 331 -3.11 -5.30 19.76
C SER A 331 -3.40 -4.44 20.99
N ARG A 332 -3.70 -5.05 22.15
CA ARG A 332 -3.86 -4.32 23.42
C ARG A 332 -2.55 -3.69 23.91
N LYS A 333 -1.44 -4.45 23.85
CA LYS A 333 -0.10 -3.94 24.20
C LYS A 333 0.33 -2.77 23.32
N ASP A 334 0.01 -2.81 22.02
CA ASP A 334 0.25 -1.70 21.10
C ASP A 334 -0.51 -0.43 21.53
N GLN A 335 -1.79 -0.57 21.91
CA GLN A 335 -2.60 0.55 22.40
C GLN A 335 -2.06 1.14 23.70
N GLU A 336 -1.66 0.30 24.65
CA GLU A 336 -1.02 0.72 25.90
C GLU A 336 0.32 1.42 25.64
N PHE A 337 1.15 0.85 24.78
CA PHE A 337 2.45 1.42 24.41
C PHE A 337 2.28 2.83 23.81
N VAL A 338 1.39 2.99 22.84
CA VAL A 338 1.13 4.30 22.19
C VAL A 338 0.60 5.32 23.20
N LYS A 339 -0.29 4.89 24.10
CA LYS A 339 -0.82 5.76 25.16
C LYS A 339 0.25 6.21 26.17
N ASN A 340 1.19 5.32 26.52
CA ASN A 340 2.20 5.59 27.55
C ASN A 340 3.39 6.40 27.02
N GLU A 341 3.81 6.13 25.79
CA GLU A 341 4.99 6.76 25.18
C GLU A 341 4.67 8.08 24.48
N ASN A 342 3.38 8.47 24.38
CA ASN A 342 2.91 9.64 23.62
C ASN A 342 3.45 9.70 22.18
N VAL A 343 3.54 8.53 21.52
CA VAL A 343 4.09 8.36 20.15
C VAL A 343 3.00 8.46 19.08
#